data_AF-A0A6G3ZDV7-F1
#
_entry.id   AF-A0A6G3ZDV7-F1
#
_cell.length_a   1.000
_cell.length_b   1.000
_cell.length_c   1.000
_cell.angle_alpha   90.00
_cell.angle_beta   90.00
_cell.angle_gamma   90.00
#
_symmetry.space_group_name_H-M   'P 1'
#
loop_
_entity.id
_entity.type
_entity.pdbx_description
1 polymer ?
#
loop_
_entity_poly.entity_id
_entity_poly.type
_entity_poly.pdbx_seq_one_letter_code
_entity_poly.pdbx_strand_id
1 'polypeptide(L)' 'MASEQLFEQAKEQWNLDQLYADLATAKAQVMPHKRPELTEVEQLRLRGLLLGHSPAEIAEQQYAAVRTVEVALSQ' A
#
# COMPACT_ATOMS: atom_id res chain seq x y z
N MET A 1 11.03 9.02 0.39
CA MET A 1 10.23 9.37 -0.80
C MET A 1 10.36 8.29 -1.89
N ALA A 2 10.30 6.98 -1.57
CA ALA A 2 10.50 5.91 -2.57
C ALA A 2 9.32 4.90 -2.61
N SER A 3 8.53 4.81 -1.54
CA SER A 3 7.34 3.96 -1.49
C SER A 3 6.12 4.58 -2.16
N GLU A 4 6.04 5.91 -2.24
CA GLU A 4 4.89 6.62 -2.83
C GLU A 4 4.75 6.37 -4.33
N GLN A 5 5.86 6.04 -5.00
CA GLN A 5 5.91 5.78 -6.45
C GLN A 5 5.65 4.31 -6.82
N LEU A 6 5.62 3.41 -5.83
CA LEU A 6 5.37 2.00 -6.09
C LEU A 6 3.90 1.82 -6.50
N PHE A 7 3.72 1.13 -7.63
CA PHE A 7 2.42 0.79 -8.19
C PHE A 7 1.56 2.03 -8.55
N GLU A 8 2.17 3.17 -8.90
CA GLU A 8 1.43 4.37 -9.31
C GLU A 8 0.57 4.17 -10.56
N GLN A 9 0.94 3.22 -11.43
CA GLN A 9 0.13 2.78 -12.57
C GLN A 9 -1.28 2.30 -12.14
N ALA A 10 -1.44 1.90 -10.88
CA ALA A 10 -2.76 1.55 -10.33
C ALA A 10 -3.70 2.77 -10.32
N LYS A 11 -3.19 4.00 -10.15
CA LYS A 11 -4.01 5.23 -10.18
C LYS A 11 -4.60 5.51 -11.56
N GLU A 12 -3.93 5.07 -12.62
CA GLU A 12 -4.36 5.31 -14.00
C GLU A 12 -5.49 4.36 -14.41
N GLN A 13 -5.51 3.15 -13.85
CA GLN A 13 -6.51 2.13 -14.16
C GLN A 13 -7.63 2.03 -13.10
N TRP A 14 -7.38 2.49 -11.88
CA TRP A 14 -8.31 2.35 -10.75
C TRP A 14 -8.46 3.65 -9.97
N ASN A 15 -9.67 3.89 -9.45
CA ASN A 15 -9.95 5.02 -8.58
C ASN A 15 -9.55 4.71 -7.14
N LEU A 16 -8.29 5.02 -6.79
CA LEU A 16 -7.72 4.68 -5.48
C LEU A 16 -8.44 5.37 -4.32
N ASP A 17 -8.85 6.63 -4.47
CA ASP A 17 -9.57 7.36 -3.43
C ASP A 17 -10.88 6.64 -3.04
N GLN A 18 -11.64 6.19 -4.04
CA GLN A 18 -12.87 5.44 -3.78
C GLN A 18 -12.57 4.08 -3.13
N LEU A 19 -11.59 3.34 -3.64
CA LEU A 19 -11.17 2.05 -3.11
C LEU A 19 -10.71 2.14 -1.65
N TYR A 20 -9.97 3.18 -1.30
CA TYR A 20 -9.52 3.42 0.07
C TYR A 20 -10.68 3.77 1.00
N ALA A 21 -11.63 4.57 0.54
CA ALA A 21 -12.84 4.89 1.31
C ALA A 21 -13.70 3.64 1.55
N ASP A 22 -13.90 2.82 0.51
CA ASP A 22 -14.62 1.55 0.59
C ASP A 22 -13.93 0.58 1.56
N LEU A 23 -12.60 0.38 1.43
CA LEU A 23 -11.86 -0.48 2.35
C LEU A 23 -11.85 0.04 3.78
N ALA A 24 -11.75 1.36 3.99
CA ALA A 24 -11.80 1.95 5.32
C ALA A 24 -13.16 1.68 5.98
N THR A 25 -14.23 1.82 5.21
CA THR A 25 -15.60 1.55 5.65
C THR A 25 -15.81 0.06 5.94
N ALA A 26 -15.33 -0.83 5.08
CA ALA A 26 -15.40 -2.27 5.29
C ALA A 26 -14.58 -2.71 6.52
N LYS A 27 -13.38 -2.16 6.69
CA LYS A 27 -12.50 -2.43 7.84
C LYS A 27 -13.11 -1.92 9.14
N ALA A 28 -13.76 -0.77 9.13
CA ALA A 28 -14.50 -0.27 10.28
C ALA A 28 -15.65 -1.20 10.70
N GLN A 29 -16.33 -1.82 9.73
CA GLN A 29 -17.42 -2.77 9.99
C GLN A 29 -16.92 -4.12 10.50
N VAL A 30 -15.85 -4.66 9.92
CA VAL A 30 -15.28 -5.96 10.31
C VAL A 30 -14.47 -5.88 11.60
N MET A 31 -13.82 -4.74 11.85
CA MET A 31 -12.93 -4.51 12.99
C MET A 31 -13.24 -3.19 13.71
N PRO A 32 -14.37 -3.09 14.42
CA PRO A 32 -14.82 -1.84 15.06
C PRO A 32 -13.87 -1.33 16.16
N HIS A 33 -13.02 -2.19 16.71
CA HIS A 33 -12.03 -1.84 17.74
C HIS A 33 -10.65 -1.48 17.18
N LYS A 34 -10.46 -1.50 15.86
CA LYS A 34 -9.18 -1.24 15.20
C LYS A 34 -9.25 0.05 14.37
N ARG A 35 -8.10 0.61 14.02
CA ARG A 35 -8.04 1.80 13.15
C ARG A 35 -8.78 1.53 11.84
N PRO A 36 -9.79 2.34 11.48
CA PRO A 36 -10.55 2.16 10.26
C PRO A 36 -9.76 2.60 9.02
N GLU A 37 -8.80 3.52 9.18
CA GLU A 37 -7.99 4.04 8.09
C GLU A 37 -7.00 2.99 7.55
N LEU A 38 -6.76 3.06 6.24
CA LEU A 38 -5.70 2.30 5.59
C LEU A 38 -4.36 3.00 5.84
N THR A 39 -3.44 2.28 6.45
CA THR A 39 -2.04 2.70 6.54
C THR A 39 -1.40 2.74 5.15
N GLU A 40 -0.35 3.54 4.98
CA GLU A 40 0.39 3.65 3.70
C GLU A 40 0.87 2.27 3.19
N VAL A 41 1.19 1.37 4.11
CA VAL A 41 1.55 -0.03 3.82
C VAL A 41 0.40 -0.80 3.21
N GLU A 42 -0.82 -0.67 3.75
CA GLU A 42 -2.02 -1.33 3.23
C GLU A 42 -2.41 -0.76 1.87
N GLN A 43 -2.32 0.56 1.71
CA GLN A 43 -2.54 1.25 0.44
C GLN A 43 -1.59 0.73 -0.65
N LEU A 44 -0.29 0.61 -0.33
CA LEU A 44 0.70 0.09 -1.25
C LEU A 44 0.43 -1.38 -1.65
N ARG A 45 0.05 -2.21 -0.68
CA ARG A 45 -0.32 -3.61 -0.96
C ARG A 45 -1.56 -3.70 -1.84
N LEU A 46 -2.56 -2.86 -1.59
CA LEU A 46 -3.75 -2.81 -2.44
C LEU A 46 -3.39 -2.44 -3.87
N ARG A 47 -2.57 -1.40 -4.08
CA ARG A 47 -2.12 -1.00 -5.42
C ARG A 47 -1.38 -2.12 -6.15
N GLY A 48 -0.48 -2.82 -5.45
CA GLY A 48 0.23 -3.97 -6.02
C GLY A 48 -0.73 -5.10 -6.44
N LEU A 49 -1.71 -5.42 -5.60
CA LEU A 49 -2.74 -6.42 -5.91
C LEU A 49 -3.60 -6.01 -7.12
N LEU A 50 -3.95 -4.72 -7.23
CA LEU A 50 -4.74 -4.19 -8.35
C LEU A 50 -4.00 -4.24 -9.69
N LEU A 51 -2.67 -4.16 -9.67
CA LEU A 51 -1.82 -4.33 -10.85
C LEU A 51 -1.53 -5.80 -11.18
N GLY A 52 -2.04 -6.75 -10.40
CA GLY A 52 -1.84 -8.18 -10.61
C GLY A 52 -0.53 -8.74 -10.05
N HIS A 53 0.17 -7.99 -9.19
CA HIS A 53 1.36 -8.50 -8.52
C HIS A 53 1.01 -9.53 -7.44
N SER A 54 1.86 -10.52 -7.30
CA SER A 54 1.74 -11.54 -6.25
C SER A 54 2.06 -10.95 -4.88
N PRO A 55 1.47 -11.45 -3.79
CA PRO A 55 1.78 -10.99 -2.43
C PRO A 55 3.29 -11.05 -2.09
N ALA A 56 4.02 -12.01 -2.67
CA ALA A 56 5.47 -12.14 -2.52
C ALA A 56 6.23 -10.97 -3.20
N GLU A 57 5.85 -10.59 -4.42
CA GLU A 57 6.48 -9.48 -5.17
C GLU A 57 6.21 -8.14 -4.48
N ILE A 58 4.99 -7.94 -3.99
CA ILE A 58 4.60 -6.75 -3.24
C ILE A 58 5.42 -6.64 -1.95
N ALA A 59 5.58 -7.76 -1.24
CA ALA A 59 6.40 -7.81 -0.04
C ALA A 59 7.87 -7.53 -0.37
N GLU A 60 8.41 -8.14 -1.42
CA GLU A 60 9.80 -7.94 -1.85
C GLU A 60 10.08 -6.47 -2.19
N GLN A 61 9.21 -5.82 -2.96
CA GLN A 61 9.31 -4.39 -3.29
C GLN A 61 9.21 -3.51 -2.03
N GLN A 62 8.33 -3.87 -1.09
CA GLN A 62 8.17 -3.18 0.19
C GLN A 62 9.40 -3.33 1.11
N TYR A 63 9.94 -4.54 1.25
CA TYR A 63 11.12 -4.82 2.08
C TYR A 63 12.41 -4.29 1.44
N ALA A 64 12.52 -4.33 0.11
CA ALA A 64 13.62 -3.71 -0.62
C ALA A 64 13.62 -2.20 -0.42
N ALA A 65 12.45 -1.54 -0.48
CA ALA A 65 12.32 -0.12 -0.18
C ALA A 65 12.74 0.19 1.28
N VAL A 66 12.31 -0.61 2.26
CA VAL A 66 12.73 -0.44 3.67
C VAL A 66 14.25 -0.59 3.84
N ARG A 67 14.86 -1.63 3.25
CA ARG A 67 16.32 -1.83 3.27
C ARG A 67 17.09 -0.68 2.60
N THR A 68 16.54 -0.13 1.53
CA THR A 68 17.16 0.99 0.81
C THR A 68 17.06 2.29 1.62
N VAL A 69 15.95 2.47 2.36
CA VAL A 69 15.77 3.60 3.28
C VAL A 69 16.74 3.52 4.47
N GLU A 70 17.01 2.33 5.02
CA GLU A 70 18.04 2.16 6.07
C GLU A 70 19.45 2.54 5.57
N VAL A 71 19.79 2.18 4.32
CA VAL A 71 21.09 2.54 3.72
C VAL A 71 21.19 4.04 3.42
N ALA A 72 20.08 4.73 3.13
CA ALA A 72 20.08 6.16 2.83
C ALA A 72 20.14 7.09 4.07
N LEU A 73 19.96 6.57 5.28
CA LEU A 73 20.02 7.35 6.53
C LEU A 73 21.39 7.28 7.23
N SER A 74 22.38 6.69 6.56
CA SER A 74 23.76 6.55 7.04
C SER A 74 24.74 7.44 6.26
N GLN A 75 24.48 8.75 6.14
CA GLN A 75 25.48 9.74 5.69
C GLN A 75 25.30 11.08 6.38
#